data_AF-A0A933QGG2-F1
#
_entry.id   AF-A0A933QGG2-F1
#
_cell.length_a   1.000
_cell.length_b   1.000
_cell.length_c   1.000
_cell.angle_alpha   90.00
_cell.angle_beta   90.00
_cell.angle_gamma   90.00
#
_symmetry.space_group_name_H-M   'P 1'
#
loop_
_entity.id
_entity.type
_entity.pdbx_description
1 polymer ?
#
loop_
_entity_poly.entity_id
_entity_poly.type
_entity_poly.pdbx_seq_one_letter_code
_entity_poly.pdbx_strand_id
1 'polypeptide(L)'
;MDETQQRLSDETFAALAERIESLPIEHVDWVVQIFLECRRAREAEAQYIAAGEQGAGGGDPTRIVLDTADWLRTLWEVGYMGSEALPAQPRSEFPQINVEDILKSALFARIRRGKRPLPFPPPTRDGMPWHEVVECDQPIAVRAEVTPHGQCIIEGCGSWLVQTAEPDGSHIVQHRGKGPLYRLALDGQGGGTLHMQPASLVRRIVRQERVGIVAWLLEWPQDNGAIAQVPLRAPSWERAEAEAQRWVALRHPDLYGQIRYERSEA
;
A
#
# COMPACT_ATOMS: atom_id res chain seq x y z
N MET A 1 27.52 -5.49 16.39
CA MET A 1 26.99 -4.18 16.79
C MET A 1 27.05 -3.34 15.54
N ASP A 2 25.88 -2.95 15.03
CA ASP A 2 25.65 -2.51 13.66
C ASP A 2 26.09 -1.04 13.49
N GLU A 3 27.17 -0.79 12.74
CA GLU A 3 27.68 0.57 12.43
C GLU A 3 26.76 1.33 11.45
N THR A 4 25.73 0.69 10.90
CA THR A 4 24.91 1.21 9.80
C THR A 4 23.87 2.26 10.21
N GLN A 5 23.91 2.75 11.46
CA GLN A 5 22.96 3.73 12.00
C GLN A 5 23.63 4.86 12.79
N GLN A 6 24.89 5.18 12.48
CA GLN A 6 25.53 6.34 13.08
C GLN A 6 24.96 7.63 12.48
N ARG A 7 24.26 8.43 13.29
CA ARG A 7 23.82 9.79 12.94
C ARG A 7 25.04 10.59 12.47
N LEU A 8 24.92 11.25 11.33
CA LEU A 8 25.95 12.18 10.84
C LEU A 8 26.15 13.28 11.89
N SER A 9 27.38 13.49 12.35
CA SER A 9 27.70 14.57 13.31
C SER A 9 27.61 15.95 12.64
N ASP A 10 27.46 17.02 13.42
CA ASP A 10 27.48 18.40 12.89
C ASP A 10 28.79 18.71 12.17
N GLU A 11 29.90 18.19 12.68
CA GLU A 11 31.23 18.28 12.05
C GLU A 11 31.25 17.60 10.68
N THR A 12 30.59 16.43 10.55
CA THR A 12 30.49 15.72 9.27
C THR A 12 29.64 16.51 8.27
N PHE A 13 28.56 17.14 8.73
CA PHE A 13 27.72 18.01 7.90
C PHE A 13 28.45 19.27 7.42
N ALA A 14 29.25 19.89 8.28
CA ALA A 14 30.07 21.04 7.93
C ALA A 14 31.13 20.67 6.88
N ALA A 15 31.83 19.54 7.07
CA ALA A 15 32.81 19.04 6.12
C ALA A 15 32.20 18.69 4.75
N LEU A 16 30.95 18.20 4.72
CA LEU A 16 30.22 17.96 3.48
C LEU A 16 29.83 19.25 2.76
N ALA A 17 29.44 20.30 3.50
CA ALA A 17 29.15 21.61 2.92
C ALA A 17 30.36 22.18 2.17
N GLU A 18 31.54 22.13 2.80
CA GLU A 18 32.80 22.59 2.18
C GLU A 18 33.15 21.77 0.93
N ARG A 19 32.92 20.45 0.96
CA ARG A 19 33.19 19.60 -0.20
C ARG A 19 32.25 19.87 -1.38
N ILE A 20 31.02 20.32 -1.12
CA ILE A 20 30.05 20.67 -2.17
C ILE A 20 30.52 21.87 -2.99
N GLU A 21 31.21 22.84 -2.36
CA GLU A 21 31.77 24.00 -3.06
C GLU A 21 32.86 23.62 -4.07
N SER A 22 33.48 22.45 -3.90
CA SER A 22 34.51 21.91 -4.80
C SER A 22 33.99 21.02 -5.93
N LEU A 23 32.66 20.81 -6.03
CA LEU A 23 32.08 19.91 -7.02
C LEU A 23 32.10 20.50 -8.44
N PRO A 24 32.23 19.65 -9.47
CA PRO A 24 31.99 20.06 -10.85
C PRO A 24 30.59 20.68 -11.03
N ILE A 25 30.49 21.70 -11.89
CA ILE A 25 29.25 22.47 -12.13
C ILE A 25 28.08 21.57 -12.58
N GLU A 26 28.37 20.48 -13.29
CA GLU A 26 27.38 19.48 -13.71
C GLU A 26 26.76 18.65 -12.56
N HIS A 27 27.33 18.72 -11.36
CA HIS A 27 26.86 17.98 -10.19
C HIS A 27 26.45 18.86 -9.02
N VAL A 28 26.94 20.11 -8.97
CA VAL A 28 26.73 21.00 -7.81
C VAL A 28 25.23 21.22 -7.52
N ASP A 29 24.40 21.43 -8.55
CA ASP A 29 22.99 21.79 -8.36
C ASP A 29 22.18 20.69 -7.67
N TRP A 30 22.27 19.44 -8.14
CA TRP A 30 21.47 18.35 -7.55
C TRP A 30 22.02 17.93 -6.18
N VAL A 31 23.33 17.98 -5.98
CA VAL A 31 23.94 17.67 -4.68
C VAL A 31 23.61 18.74 -3.64
N VAL A 32 23.60 20.02 -4.02
CA VAL A 32 23.14 21.12 -3.15
C VAL A 32 21.68 20.92 -2.73
N GLN A 33 20.80 20.56 -3.67
CA GLN A 33 19.39 20.31 -3.35
C GLN A 33 19.23 19.17 -2.33
N ILE A 34 19.93 18.04 -2.53
CA ILE A 34 19.90 16.94 -1.57
C ILE A 34 20.46 17.35 -0.21
N PHE A 35 21.57 18.09 -0.20
CA PHE A 35 22.19 18.56 1.04
C PHE A 35 21.26 19.49 1.85
N LEU A 36 20.52 20.37 1.16
CA LEU A 36 19.52 21.24 1.79
C LEU A 36 18.34 20.44 2.37
N GLU A 37 17.85 19.41 1.68
CA GLU A 37 16.80 18.53 2.23
C GLU A 37 17.29 17.76 3.46
N CYS A 38 18.54 17.30 3.45
CA CYS A 38 19.14 16.64 4.63
C CYS A 38 19.24 17.60 5.83
N ARG A 39 19.55 18.88 5.61
CA ARG A 39 19.54 19.90 6.67
C ARG A 39 18.16 20.14 7.25
N ARG A 40 17.14 20.29 6.39
CA ARG A 40 15.74 20.46 6.84
C ARG A 40 15.25 19.27 7.64
N ALA A 41 15.58 18.05 7.21
CA ALA A 41 15.23 16.83 7.95
C ALA A 41 15.89 16.79 9.34
N ARG A 42 17.15 17.23 9.46
CA ARG A 42 17.86 17.33 10.75
C ARG A 42 17.26 18.39 11.66
N GLU A 43 16.90 19.55 11.13
CA GLU A 43 16.23 20.61 11.89
C GLU A 43 14.86 20.14 12.41
N ALA A 44 14.09 19.43 11.58
CA ALA A 44 12.82 18.82 11.99
C ALA A 44 13.01 17.73 13.05
N GLU A 45 14.05 16.89 12.93
CA GLU A 45 14.39 15.88 13.95
C GLU A 45 14.79 16.53 15.28
N ALA A 46 15.58 17.60 15.25
CA ALA A 46 15.98 18.35 16.45
C ALA A 46 14.77 19.02 17.13
N GLN A 47 13.85 19.59 16.35
CA GLN A 47 12.59 20.14 16.85
C GLN A 47 11.71 19.05 17.47
N TYR A 48 11.65 17.87 16.85
CA TYR A 48 10.92 16.71 17.37
C TYR A 48 11.49 16.20 18.70
N ILE A 49 12.82 16.09 18.81
CA ILE A 49 13.50 15.68 20.05
C ILE A 49 13.29 16.74 21.14
N ALA A 50 13.37 18.03 20.81
CA ALA A 50 13.10 19.12 21.75
C ALA A 50 11.63 19.14 22.22
N ALA A 51 10.69 18.70 21.38
CA ALA A 51 9.28 18.55 21.74
C ALA A 51 9.01 17.28 22.60
N GLY A 52 9.92 16.30 22.58
CA GLY A 52 9.79 15.01 23.25
C GLY A 52 9.90 15.03 24.79
N GLU A 53 10.32 16.14 25.42
CA GLU A 53 10.38 16.26 26.88
C GLU A 53 9.08 16.79 27.53
N GLN A 54 8.03 17.13 26.76
CA GLN A 54 6.80 17.73 27.31
C GLN A 54 5.47 17.21 26.73
N GLY A 55 5.24 15.89 26.62
CA GLY A 55 3.90 15.47 26.19
C GLY A 55 3.56 13.99 26.12
N ALA A 56 3.52 13.30 27.26
CA ALA A 56 2.71 12.09 27.38
C ALA A 56 1.24 12.48 27.64
N GLY A 57 0.39 12.46 26.60
CA GLY A 57 -1.07 12.57 26.80
C GLY A 57 -1.92 13.15 25.67
N GLY A 58 -1.33 13.81 24.67
CA GLY A 58 -2.02 14.22 23.45
C GLY A 58 -1.25 13.66 22.26
N GLY A 59 -1.92 13.01 21.31
CA GLY A 59 -1.24 12.45 20.15
C GLY A 59 -0.38 13.52 19.47
N ASP A 60 0.89 13.19 19.22
CA ASP A 60 1.87 14.07 18.58
C ASP A 60 1.20 14.80 17.39
N PRO A 61 1.14 16.15 17.42
CA PRO A 61 0.47 16.93 16.37
C PRO A 61 1.08 16.66 14.99
N THR A 62 2.38 16.35 14.94
CA THR A 62 3.07 15.95 13.70
C THR A 62 2.46 14.66 13.15
N ARG A 63 2.26 13.67 14.02
CA ARG A 63 1.63 12.40 13.63
C ARG A 63 0.20 12.59 13.14
N ILE A 64 -0.58 13.45 13.80
CA ILE A 64 -1.95 13.77 13.37
C ILE A 64 -1.94 14.39 11.98
N VAL A 65 -1.06 15.37 11.72
CA VAL A 65 -0.92 16.00 10.40
C VAL A 65 -0.54 14.98 9.34
N LEU A 66 0.41 14.08 9.62
CA LEU A 66 0.82 13.03 8.69
C LEU A 66 -0.29 12.02 8.41
N ASP A 67 -1.00 11.55 9.45
CA ASP A 67 -2.12 10.63 9.31
C ASP A 67 -3.26 11.27 8.48
N THR A 68 -3.54 12.56 8.69
CA THR A 68 -4.53 13.31 7.90
C THR A 68 -4.08 13.52 6.46
N ALA A 69 -2.80 13.82 6.22
CA ALA A 69 -2.25 13.93 4.87
C ALA A 69 -2.35 12.60 4.11
N ASP A 70 -2.03 11.48 4.76
CA ASP A 70 -2.16 10.15 4.15
C ASP A 70 -3.61 9.76 3.87
N TRP A 71 -4.53 10.16 4.74
CA TRP A 71 -5.96 9.96 4.54
C TRP A 71 -6.47 10.75 3.32
N LEU A 72 -6.18 12.05 3.25
CA LEU A 72 -6.57 12.91 2.12
C LEU A 72 -5.94 12.43 0.81
N ARG A 73 -4.66 12.03 0.83
CA ARG A 73 -3.96 11.47 -0.34
C ARG A 73 -4.65 10.19 -0.82
N THR A 74 -4.99 9.27 0.09
CA THR A 74 -5.67 8.02 -0.26
C THR A 74 -7.06 8.30 -0.82
N LEU A 75 -7.80 9.23 -0.22
CA LEU A 75 -9.10 9.64 -0.74
C LEU A 75 -8.98 10.16 -2.16
N TRP A 76 -7.99 11.01 -2.44
CA TRP A 76 -7.72 11.52 -3.78
C TRP A 76 -7.32 10.42 -4.77
N GLU A 77 -6.44 9.50 -4.37
CA GLU A 77 -5.87 8.48 -5.25
C GLU A 77 -6.83 7.29 -5.50
N VAL A 78 -7.69 6.96 -4.53
CA VAL A 78 -8.44 5.69 -4.50
C VAL A 78 -9.95 5.91 -4.38
N GLY A 79 -10.41 7.08 -3.93
CA GLY A 79 -11.83 7.43 -3.90
C GLY A 79 -12.63 6.79 -2.77
N TYR A 80 -11.98 6.36 -1.69
CA TYR A 80 -12.60 5.61 -0.60
C TYR A 80 -12.41 6.29 0.76
N MET A 81 -13.52 6.66 1.40
CA MET A 81 -13.55 7.22 2.76
C MET A 81 -13.92 6.21 3.85
N GLY A 82 -14.51 5.08 3.48
CA GLY A 82 -14.94 4.07 4.45
C GLY A 82 -16.43 4.10 4.86
N SER A 83 -17.28 4.74 4.08
CA SER A 83 -18.74 4.63 4.16
C SER A 83 -19.32 4.58 2.74
N GLU A 84 -20.43 3.87 2.52
CA GLU A 84 -21.09 3.76 1.21
C GLU A 84 -21.57 5.10 0.61
N ALA A 85 -21.49 6.20 1.36
CA ALA A 85 -22.10 7.47 1.00
C ALA A 85 -21.36 8.26 -0.09
N LEU A 86 -20.07 8.00 -0.36
CA LEU A 86 -19.28 8.82 -1.29
C LEU A 86 -18.23 8.00 -2.03
N PRO A 87 -18.58 7.29 -3.12
CA PRO A 87 -17.60 6.90 -4.12
C PRO A 87 -17.17 8.17 -4.88
N ALA A 88 -16.27 8.95 -4.30
CA ALA A 88 -15.60 10.01 -5.07
C ALA A 88 -14.78 9.32 -6.16
N GLN A 89 -14.89 9.79 -7.41
CA GLN A 89 -14.04 9.23 -8.46
C GLN A 89 -12.57 9.56 -8.12
N PRO A 90 -11.62 8.61 -8.27
CA PRO A 90 -10.22 8.91 -8.08
C PRO A 90 -9.80 10.12 -8.93
N ARG A 91 -9.09 11.07 -8.32
CA ARG A 91 -8.60 12.30 -8.97
C ARG A 91 -9.71 13.17 -9.60
N SER A 92 -10.96 13.08 -9.12
CA SER A 92 -12.03 14.01 -9.48
C SER A 92 -12.11 15.18 -8.49
N GLU A 93 -13.21 15.92 -8.45
CA GLU A 93 -13.43 16.94 -7.42
C GLU A 93 -13.32 16.34 -6.01
N PHE A 94 -12.65 17.06 -5.10
CA PHE A 94 -12.58 16.67 -3.70
C PHE A 94 -13.99 16.76 -3.11
N PRO A 95 -14.52 15.70 -2.49
CA PRO A 95 -15.84 15.77 -1.86
C PRO A 95 -15.81 16.80 -0.74
N GLN A 96 -16.95 17.42 -0.45
CA GLN A 96 -17.10 18.20 0.77
C GLN A 96 -17.00 17.24 1.96
N ILE A 97 -15.92 17.35 2.73
CA ILE A 97 -15.67 16.55 3.93
C ILE A 97 -16.11 17.36 5.13
N ASN A 98 -17.01 16.81 5.94
CA ASN A 98 -17.39 17.39 7.22
C ASN A 98 -16.84 16.55 8.40
N VAL A 99 -16.95 17.08 9.61
CA VAL A 99 -16.33 16.47 10.80
C VAL A 99 -16.86 15.05 11.05
N GLU A 100 -18.13 14.83 10.75
CA GLU A 100 -18.78 13.53 10.91
C GLU A 100 -18.17 12.46 9.98
N ASP A 101 -17.82 12.82 8.75
CA ASP A 101 -17.14 11.94 7.80
C ASP A 101 -15.77 11.48 8.31
N ILE A 102 -15.03 12.39 8.96
CA ILE A 102 -13.73 12.09 9.57
C ILE A 102 -13.90 11.10 10.72
N LEU A 103 -14.87 11.36 11.61
CA LEU A 103 -15.14 10.52 12.78
C LEU A 103 -15.62 9.11 12.40
N LYS A 104 -16.39 8.99 11.31
CA LYS A 104 -16.89 7.71 10.79
C LYS A 104 -15.93 7.02 9.81
N SER A 105 -14.83 7.68 9.43
CA SER A 105 -13.91 7.11 8.43
C SER A 105 -13.18 5.88 8.97
N ALA A 106 -13.58 4.71 8.48
CA ALA A 106 -12.87 3.46 8.75
C ALA A 106 -11.42 3.49 8.26
N LEU A 107 -11.14 4.23 7.18
CA LEU A 107 -9.79 4.45 6.66
C LEU A 107 -8.95 5.30 7.63
N PHE A 108 -9.51 6.40 8.14
CA PHE A 108 -8.80 7.25 9.10
C PHE A 108 -8.53 6.48 10.41
N ALA A 109 -9.52 5.76 10.93
CA ALA A 109 -9.37 4.89 12.09
C ALA A 109 -8.29 3.80 11.88
N ARG A 110 -8.18 3.27 10.66
CA ARG A 110 -7.12 2.33 10.27
C ARG A 110 -5.74 2.97 10.30
N ILE A 111 -5.56 4.14 9.69
CA ILE A 111 -4.29 4.88 9.67
C ILE A 111 -3.84 5.23 11.09
N ARG A 112 -4.76 5.67 11.95
CA ARG A 112 -4.51 5.97 13.38
C ARG A 112 -4.05 4.75 14.19
N ARG A 113 -4.37 3.54 13.75
CA ARG A 113 -3.87 2.27 14.32
C ARG A 113 -2.52 1.84 13.74
N GLY A 114 -1.87 2.69 12.95
CA GLY A 114 -0.60 2.41 12.27
C GLY A 114 -0.74 1.50 11.05
N LYS A 115 -1.95 1.13 10.64
CA LYS A 115 -2.19 0.28 9.47
C LYS A 115 -2.17 1.11 8.19
N ARG A 116 -1.55 0.60 7.14
CA ARG A 116 -1.47 1.29 5.84
C ARG A 116 -2.81 1.24 5.10
N PRO A 117 -3.15 2.29 4.33
CA PRO A 117 -4.24 2.24 3.37
C PRO A 117 -4.10 1.04 2.42
N LEU A 118 -5.23 0.44 2.05
CA LEU A 118 -5.26 -0.54 0.98
C LEU A 118 -5.12 0.15 -0.38
N PRO A 119 -4.53 -0.50 -1.39
CA PRO A 119 -4.35 0.10 -2.71
C PRO A 119 -5.65 0.33 -3.49
N PHE A 120 -6.72 -0.33 -3.10
CA PHE A 120 -8.07 -0.14 -3.62
C PHE A 120 -9.09 -0.26 -2.48
N PRO A 121 -10.34 0.20 -2.68
CA PRO A 121 -11.37 0.09 -1.66
C PRO A 121 -11.59 -1.38 -1.30
N PRO A 122 -11.58 -1.76 0.00
CA PRO A 122 -11.89 -3.13 0.40
C PRO A 122 -13.34 -3.48 0.05
N PRO A 123 -13.69 -4.78 0.06
CA PRO A 123 -15.09 -5.20 0.07
C PRO A 123 -15.86 -4.56 1.24
N THR A 124 -17.19 -4.53 1.15
CA THR A 124 -18.05 -4.10 2.24
C THR A 124 -18.74 -5.30 2.91
N ARG A 125 -19.09 -5.14 4.19
CA ARG A 125 -19.96 -6.00 4.98
C ARG A 125 -21.06 -5.12 5.53
N ASP A 126 -22.28 -5.33 5.05
CA ASP A 126 -23.45 -4.51 5.38
C ASP A 126 -23.18 -3.00 5.21
N GLY A 127 -22.50 -2.64 4.12
CA GLY A 127 -22.13 -1.26 3.77
C GLY A 127 -20.96 -0.65 4.52
N MET A 128 -20.35 -1.39 5.44
CA MET A 128 -19.14 -0.98 6.13
C MET A 128 -17.90 -1.64 5.53
N PRO A 129 -16.74 -0.96 5.48
CA PRO A 129 -15.56 -1.52 4.85
C PRO A 129 -14.98 -2.69 5.63
N TRP A 130 -14.81 -3.80 4.95
CA TRP A 130 -14.47 -5.07 5.54
C TRP A 130 -12.97 -5.36 5.37
N HIS A 131 -12.13 -4.63 6.09
CA HIS A 131 -10.67 -4.80 6.00
C HIS A 131 -10.21 -6.20 6.44
N GLU A 132 -10.91 -6.82 7.38
CA GLU A 132 -10.59 -8.15 7.90
C GLU A 132 -10.54 -9.21 6.80
N VAL A 133 -11.42 -9.14 5.80
CA VAL A 133 -11.41 -10.11 4.68
C VAL A 133 -10.13 -10.05 3.83
N VAL A 134 -9.41 -8.93 3.88
CA VAL A 134 -8.14 -8.75 3.15
C VAL A 134 -6.94 -9.07 4.03
N GLU A 135 -7.09 -9.00 5.35
CA GLU A 135 -6.01 -9.17 6.32
C GLU A 135 -5.97 -10.57 6.95
N CYS A 136 -7.10 -11.27 6.96
CA CYS A 136 -7.24 -12.60 7.53
C CYS A 136 -6.92 -13.66 6.47
N ASP A 137 -6.00 -14.56 6.80
CA ASP A 137 -5.70 -15.74 6.00
C ASP A 137 -6.59 -16.93 6.35
N GLN A 138 -7.37 -16.83 7.44
CA GLN A 138 -8.27 -17.90 7.87
C GLN A 138 -9.59 -17.85 7.10
N PRO A 139 -10.27 -19.01 6.96
CA PRO A 139 -11.62 -19.04 6.42
C PRO A 139 -12.60 -18.24 7.29
N ILE A 140 -13.42 -17.41 6.67
CA ILE A 140 -14.44 -16.59 7.35
C ILE A 140 -15.83 -17.08 6.97
N ALA A 141 -16.68 -17.29 7.96
CA ALA A 141 -18.10 -17.59 7.74
C ALA A 141 -18.82 -16.35 7.20
N VAL A 142 -19.62 -16.54 6.14
CA VAL A 142 -20.32 -15.47 5.43
C VAL A 142 -21.75 -15.87 5.08
N ARG A 143 -22.60 -14.86 4.90
CA ARG A 143 -23.83 -15.01 4.11
C ARG A 143 -23.52 -14.70 2.65
N ALA A 144 -23.92 -15.59 1.75
CA ALA A 144 -23.63 -15.40 0.34
C ALA A 144 -24.68 -16.01 -0.58
N GLU A 145 -24.87 -15.36 -1.72
CA GLU A 145 -25.71 -15.83 -2.82
C GLU A 145 -24.97 -15.65 -4.15
N VAL A 146 -24.98 -16.69 -4.98
CA VAL A 146 -24.42 -16.64 -6.34
C VAL A 146 -25.56 -16.51 -7.33
N THR A 147 -25.53 -15.44 -8.11
CA THR A 147 -26.53 -15.17 -9.14
C THR A 147 -26.23 -15.98 -10.41
N PRO A 148 -27.25 -16.28 -11.24
CA PRO A 148 -27.06 -16.98 -12.52
C PRO A 148 -26.14 -16.25 -13.53
N HIS A 149 -25.90 -14.95 -13.33
CA HIS A 149 -25.10 -14.11 -14.21
C HIS A 149 -23.61 -14.02 -13.83
N GLY A 150 -23.15 -14.89 -12.90
CA GLY A 150 -21.75 -14.90 -12.47
C GLY A 150 -21.36 -13.76 -11.54
N GLN A 151 -22.34 -13.11 -10.90
CA GLN A 151 -22.12 -12.18 -9.79
C GLN A 151 -22.44 -12.89 -8.48
N CYS A 152 -21.83 -12.46 -7.38
CA CYS A 152 -22.23 -12.90 -6.06
C CYS A 152 -22.46 -11.72 -5.11
N ILE A 153 -23.38 -11.93 -4.18
CA ILE A 153 -23.66 -11.03 -3.08
C ILE A 153 -23.06 -11.69 -1.84
N ILE A 154 -22.07 -11.06 -1.22
CA ILE A 154 -21.44 -11.58 0.00
C ILE A 154 -21.59 -10.52 1.08
N GLU A 155 -22.24 -10.89 2.20
CA GLU A 155 -22.51 -10.00 3.33
C GLU A 155 -23.13 -8.65 2.91
N GLY A 156 -24.11 -8.70 2.02
CA GLY A 156 -24.80 -7.52 1.48
C GLY A 156 -24.02 -6.75 0.41
N CYS A 157 -22.78 -7.12 0.11
CA CYS A 157 -21.99 -6.50 -0.95
C CYS A 157 -22.22 -7.21 -2.29
N GLY A 158 -22.87 -6.55 -3.26
CA GLY A 158 -23.12 -7.09 -4.61
C GLY A 158 -21.99 -6.86 -5.63
N SER A 159 -20.82 -6.40 -5.18
CA SER A 159 -19.69 -6.06 -6.05
C SER A 159 -18.74 -7.24 -6.33
N TRP A 160 -19.10 -8.46 -5.92
CA TRP A 160 -18.26 -9.64 -6.11
C TRP A 160 -18.58 -10.35 -7.44
N LEU A 161 -17.52 -10.78 -8.12
CA LEU A 161 -17.60 -11.44 -9.42
C LEU A 161 -17.07 -12.87 -9.31
N VAL A 162 -17.80 -13.82 -9.87
CA VAL A 162 -17.35 -15.21 -10.02
C VAL A 162 -16.36 -15.27 -11.18
N GLN A 163 -15.13 -15.65 -10.87
CA GLN A 163 -14.05 -15.86 -11.84
C GLN A 163 -14.09 -17.28 -12.41
N THR A 164 -14.36 -18.27 -11.57
CA THR A 164 -14.37 -19.68 -11.96
C THR A 164 -15.31 -20.46 -11.03
N ALA A 165 -16.07 -21.40 -11.60
CA ALA A 165 -16.80 -22.40 -10.82
C ALA A 165 -15.95 -23.67 -10.74
N GLU A 166 -15.76 -24.18 -9.53
CA GLU A 166 -14.94 -25.36 -9.27
C GLU A 166 -15.79 -26.64 -9.36
N PRO A 167 -15.19 -27.80 -9.70
CA PRO A 167 -15.91 -29.06 -9.80
C PRO A 167 -16.54 -29.53 -8.48
N ASP A 168 -16.02 -29.07 -7.34
CA ASP A 168 -16.55 -29.37 -6.00
C ASP A 168 -17.77 -28.54 -5.61
N GLY A 169 -18.25 -27.67 -6.53
CA GLY A 169 -19.36 -26.76 -6.29
C GLY A 169 -18.98 -25.45 -5.59
N SER A 170 -17.69 -25.25 -5.26
CA SER A 170 -17.21 -23.95 -4.79
C SER A 170 -16.98 -22.98 -5.94
N HIS A 171 -16.83 -21.69 -5.61
CA HIS A 171 -16.61 -20.63 -6.59
C HIS A 171 -15.35 -19.83 -6.25
N ILE A 172 -14.51 -19.57 -7.24
CA ILE A 172 -13.46 -18.56 -7.13
C ILE A 172 -14.07 -17.20 -7.44
N VAL A 173 -13.98 -16.28 -6.49
CA VAL A 173 -14.59 -14.95 -6.55
C VAL A 173 -13.57 -13.85 -6.33
N GLN A 174 -13.85 -12.67 -6.88
CA GLN A 174 -13.01 -11.49 -6.74
C GLN A 174 -13.87 -10.23 -6.62
N HIS A 175 -13.54 -9.35 -5.68
CA HIS A 175 -14.28 -8.11 -5.49
C HIS A 175 -13.94 -7.09 -6.58
N ARG A 176 -14.94 -6.67 -7.38
CA ARG A 176 -14.81 -5.70 -8.48
C ARG A 176 -13.75 -6.05 -9.52
N GLY A 177 -13.38 -7.34 -9.64
CA GLY A 177 -12.28 -7.78 -10.49
C GLY A 177 -10.91 -7.26 -10.06
N LYS A 178 -10.74 -6.93 -8.77
CA LYS A 178 -9.49 -6.39 -8.20
C LYS A 178 -9.09 -7.15 -6.95
N GLY A 179 -7.79 -7.24 -6.71
CA GLY A 179 -7.25 -7.77 -5.47
C GLY A 179 -7.19 -9.30 -5.39
N PRO A 180 -7.06 -9.84 -4.16
CA PRO A 180 -6.92 -11.29 -3.96
C PRO A 180 -8.12 -12.06 -4.50
N LEU A 181 -7.88 -13.30 -4.90
CA LEU A 181 -8.95 -14.26 -5.18
C LEU A 181 -9.38 -14.93 -3.89
N TYR A 182 -10.65 -15.31 -3.84
CA TYR A 182 -11.22 -16.01 -2.70
C TYR A 182 -11.97 -17.25 -3.19
N ARG A 183 -11.86 -18.35 -2.45
CA ARG A 183 -12.75 -19.51 -2.62
C ARG A 183 -13.96 -19.32 -1.73
N LEU A 184 -15.13 -19.37 -2.33
CA LEU A 184 -16.44 -19.33 -1.69
C LEU A 184 -17.06 -20.74 -1.76
N ALA A 185 -17.23 -21.38 -0.60
CA ALA A 185 -17.94 -22.64 -0.47
C ALA A 185 -19.31 -22.39 0.18
N LEU A 186 -20.40 -22.69 -0.52
CA LEU A 186 -21.76 -22.48 -0.02
C LEU A 186 -22.30 -23.73 0.69
N ASP A 187 -23.11 -23.54 1.72
CA ASP A 187 -23.78 -24.63 2.46
C ASP A 187 -25.18 -24.98 1.92
N GLY A 188 -25.66 -24.24 0.92
CA GLY A 188 -26.98 -24.41 0.31
C GLY A 188 -28.15 -23.79 1.09
N GLN A 189 -27.91 -23.19 2.26
CA GLN A 189 -28.90 -22.49 3.10
C GLN A 189 -28.69 -20.97 3.14
N GLY A 190 -27.91 -20.43 2.20
CA GLY A 190 -27.55 -19.01 2.13
C GLY A 190 -26.34 -18.63 3.00
N GLY A 191 -25.73 -19.61 3.69
CA GLY A 191 -24.45 -19.47 4.34
C GLY A 191 -23.30 -20.01 3.49
N GLY A 192 -22.08 -19.69 3.92
CA GLY A 192 -20.89 -20.19 3.27
C GLY A 192 -19.62 -19.84 4.02
N THR A 193 -18.50 -20.29 3.46
CA THR A 193 -17.15 -19.99 3.94
C THR A 193 -16.37 -19.32 2.83
N LEU A 194 -15.78 -18.17 3.12
CA LEU A 194 -14.92 -17.41 2.23
C LEU A 194 -13.47 -17.53 2.70
N HIS A 195 -12.58 -17.98 1.82
CA HIS A 195 -11.17 -18.18 2.15
C HIS A 195 -10.27 -17.59 1.08
N MET A 196 -9.34 -16.72 1.47
CA MET A 196 -8.38 -16.11 0.56
C MET A 196 -7.51 -17.18 -0.09
N GLN A 197 -7.36 -17.13 -1.41
CA GLN A 197 -6.48 -18.03 -2.12
C GLN A 197 -5.02 -17.57 -1.95
N PRO A 198 -4.08 -18.52 -1.77
CA PRO A 198 -2.67 -18.19 -1.80
C PRO A 198 -2.28 -17.67 -3.19
N ALA A 199 -1.25 -16.83 -3.23
CA ALA A 199 -0.70 -16.34 -4.48
C ALA A 199 -0.26 -17.51 -5.39
N SER A 200 -0.86 -17.60 -6.57
CA SER A 200 -0.57 -18.61 -7.59
C SER A 200 0.51 -18.16 -8.57
N LEU A 201 0.72 -16.85 -8.70
CA LEU A 201 1.71 -16.27 -9.60
C LEU A 201 3.00 -15.95 -8.85
N VAL A 202 4.12 -16.12 -9.55
CA VAL A 202 5.46 -15.81 -9.04
C VAL A 202 6.07 -14.72 -9.90
N ARG A 203 6.64 -13.70 -9.27
CA ARG A 203 7.46 -12.67 -9.94
C ARG A 203 8.79 -12.53 -9.23
N ARG A 204 9.83 -12.19 -10.00
CA ARG A 204 11.17 -11.99 -9.45
C ARG A 204 11.43 -10.51 -9.20
N ILE A 205 12.02 -10.22 -8.05
CA ILE A 205 12.62 -8.93 -7.76
C ILE A 205 14.13 -9.14 -7.73
N VAL A 206 14.82 -8.49 -8.65
CA VAL A 206 16.25 -8.61 -8.86
C VAL A 206 16.98 -7.49 -8.13
N ARG A 207 17.94 -7.87 -7.28
CA ARG A 207 18.93 -6.94 -6.71
C ARG A 207 20.07 -6.76 -7.71
N GLN A 208 20.33 -5.51 -8.10
CA GLN A 208 21.49 -5.15 -8.90
C GLN A 208 22.39 -4.22 -8.09
N GLU A 209 23.69 -4.49 -8.12
CA GLU A 209 24.68 -3.62 -7.50
C GLU A 209 25.69 -3.13 -8.53
N ARG A 210 25.84 -1.81 -8.64
CA ARG A 210 26.83 -1.19 -9.53
C ARG A 210 27.51 -0.04 -8.80
N VAL A 211 28.83 -0.12 -8.66
CA VAL A 211 29.65 0.94 -8.04
C VAL A 211 29.14 1.31 -6.63
N GLY A 212 28.75 0.29 -5.85
CA GLY A 212 28.20 0.46 -4.49
C GLY A 212 26.76 0.98 -4.42
N ILE A 213 26.10 1.22 -5.55
CA ILE A 213 24.68 1.61 -5.61
C ILE A 213 23.84 0.34 -5.79
N VAL A 214 22.91 0.12 -4.87
CA VAL A 214 21.94 -0.97 -4.94
C VAL A 214 20.65 -0.48 -5.60
N ALA A 215 20.22 -1.19 -6.63
CA ALA A 215 18.93 -1.01 -7.29
C ALA A 215 18.11 -2.30 -7.18
N TRP A 216 16.79 -2.14 -7.05
CA TRP A 216 15.84 -3.25 -7.07
C TRP A 216 14.96 -3.12 -8.31
N LEU A 217 14.84 -4.21 -9.07
CA LEU A 217 14.08 -4.25 -10.31
C LEU A 217 13.03 -5.37 -10.24
N LEU A 218 11.76 -5.05 -10.51
CA LEU A 218 10.72 -6.05 -10.71
C LEU A 218 10.79 -6.56 -12.15
N GLU A 219 10.92 -7.86 -12.32
CA GLU A 219 10.76 -8.51 -13.63
C GLU A 219 9.27 -8.69 -13.95
N TRP A 220 8.85 -8.09 -15.06
CA TRP A 220 7.45 -8.13 -15.49
C TRP A 220 7.32 -8.68 -16.91
N PRO A 221 6.58 -9.78 -17.12
CA PRO A 221 6.32 -10.30 -18.46
C PRO A 221 5.44 -9.35 -19.26
N GLN A 222 5.80 -9.12 -20.51
CA GLN A 222 5.04 -8.37 -21.49
C GLN A 222 4.27 -9.32 -22.43
N ASP A 223 3.26 -8.80 -23.12
CA ASP A 223 2.40 -9.59 -24.03
C ASP A 223 3.18 -10.22 -25.20
N ASN A 224 4.33 -9.62 -25.56
CA ASN A 224 5.24 -10.11 -26.61
C ASN A 224 6.20 -11.22 -26.10
N GLY A 225 6.07 -11.65 -24.86
CA GLY A 225 6.95 -12.64 -24.22
C GLY A 225 8.27 -12.09 -23.70
N ALA A 226 8.56 -10.80 -23.87
CA ALA A 226 9.73 -10.16 -23.29
C ALA A 226 9.55 -9.90 -21.79
N ILE A 227 10.65 -9.79 -21.05
CA ILE A 227 10.65 -9.39 -19.64
C ILE A 227 11.09 -7.94 -19.54
N ALA A 228 10.20 -7.08 -19.06
CA ALA A 228 10.51 -5.71 -18.69
C ALA A 228 11.13 -5.65 -17.29
N GLN A 229 12.08 -4.74 -17.10
CA GLN A 229 12.64 -4.43 -15.79
C GLN A 229 12.04 -3.11 -15.29
N VAL A 230 11.21 -3.20 -14.25
CA VAL A 230 10.55 -2.05 -13.63
C VAL A 230 11.37 -1.60 -12.42
N PRO A 231 11.90 -0.36 -12.40
CA PRO A 231 12.69 0.12 -11.27
C PRO A 231 11.81 0.35 -10.03
N LEU A 232 12.23 -0.21 -8.90
CA LEU A 232 11.58 -0.07 -7.60
C LEU A 232 12.36 0.93 -6.74
N ARG A 233 11.67 1.98 -6.27
CA ARG A 233 12.25 3.00 -5.38
C ARG A 233 12.32 2.45 -3.95
N ALA A 234 13.36 1.67 -3.68
CA ALA A 234 13.50 0.96 -2.41
C ALA A 234 14.97 0.89 -1.95
N PRO A 235 15.25 1.13 -0.66
CA PRO A 235 16.57 0.91 -0.07
C PRO A 235 16.76 -0.51 0.48
N SER A 236 15.68 -1.27 0.69
CA SER A 236 15.71 -2.64 1.24
C SER A 236 14.78 -3.58 0.49
N TRP A 237 14.91 -4.88 0.75
CA TRP A 237 14.04 -5.92 0.19
C TRP A 237 12.56 -5.70 0.55
N GLU A 238 12.26 -5.47 1.82
CA GLU A 238 10.88 -5.28 2.32
C GLU A 238 10.24 -4.07 1.65
N ARG A 239 11.04 -3.01 1.42
CA ARG A 239 10.57 -1.83 0.70
C ARG A 239 10.39 -2.10 -0.79
N ALA A 240 11.25 -2.92 -1.40
CA ALA A 240 11.13 -3.32 -2.80
C ALA A 240 9.86 -4.13 -3.02
N GLU A 241 9.57 -5.11 -2.15
CA GLU A 241 8.34 -5.88 -2.19
C GLU A 241 7.10 -4.99 -2.03
N ALA A 242 7.10 -4.07 -1.06
CA ALA A 242 6.00 -3.13 -0.89
C ALA A 242 5.80 -2.19 -2.11
N GLU A 243 6.89 -1.77 -2.76
CA GLU A 243 6.82 -0.93 -3.96
C GLU A 243 6.35 -1.75 -5.18
N ALA A 244 6.74 -3.01 -5.30
CA ALA A 244 6.26 -3.93 -6.32
C ALA A 244 4.75 -4.19 -6.16
N GLN A 245 4.29 -4.47 -4.95
CA GLN A 245 2.86 -4.60 -4.63
C GLN A 245 2.09 -3.33 -5.01
N ARG A 246 2.62 -2.14 -4.69
CA ARG A 246 2.02 -0.86 -5.09
C ARG A 246 1.96 -0.70 -6.61
N TRP A 247 3.04 -1.03 -7.30
CA TRP A 247 3.09 -0.95 -8.76
C TRP A 247 2.04 -1.86 -9.41
N VAL A 248 1.93 -3.11 -8.94
CA VAL A 248 0.89 -4.06 -9.40
C VAL A 248 -0.50 -3.51 -9.12
N ALA A 249 -0.76 -3.01 -7.92
CA ALA A 249 -2.05 -2.39 -7.58
C ALA A 249 -2.47 -1.26 -8.54
N LEU A 250 -1.52 -0.46 -9.03
CA LEU A 250 -1.80 0.67 -9.91
C LEU A 250 -1.92 0.29 -11.38
N ARG A 251 -1.19 -0.74 -11.83
CA ARG A 251 -1.07 -1.11 -13.26
C ARG A 251 -1.84 -2.37 -13.64
N HIS A 252 -1.96 -3.31 -12.71
CA HIS A 252 -2.57 -4.63 -12.85
C HIS A 252 -3.39 -4.98 -11.59
N PRO A 253 -4.41 -4.16 -11.25
CA PRO A 253 -5.18 -4.31 -10.01
C PRO A 253 -5.89 -5.67 -9.91
N ASP A 254 -6.17 -6.30 -11.04
CA ASP A 254 -6.73 -7.64 -11.20
C ASP A 254 -5.79 -8.75 -10.72
N LEU A 255 -4.47 -8.51 -10.66
CA LEU A 255 -3.46 -9.46 -10.19
C LEU A 255 -2.95 -9.18 -8.77
N TYR A 256 -3.38 -8.08 -8.16
CA TYR A 256 -2.91 -7.71 -6.83
C TYR A 256 -3.27 -8.78 -5.79
N GLY A 257 -2.32 -9.14 -4.92
CA GLY A 257 -2.52 -10.19 -3.92
C GLY A 257 -2.50 -11.63 -4.46
N GLN A 258 -2.34 -11.81 -5.77
CA GLN A 258 -2.19 -13.13 -6.40
C GLN A 258 -0.73 -13.45 -6.76
N ILE A 259 0.18 -12.49 -6.53
CA ILE A 259 1.60 -12.59 -6.86
C ILE A 259 2.42 -12.73 -5.57
N ARG A 260 3.24 -13.77 -5.49
CA ARG A 260 4.36 -13.87 -4.53
C ARG A 260 5.65 -13.44 -5.20
N TYR A 261 6.52 -12.78 -4.44
CA TYR A 261 7.79 -12.26 -4.95
C TYR A 261 8.96 -13.13 -4.50
N GLU A 262 9.82 -13.49 -5.44
CA GLU A 262 11.06 -14.21 -5.17
C GLU A 262 12.25 -13.25 -5.30
N ARG A 263 13.16 -13.34 -4.34
CA ARG A 263 14.40 -12.57 -4.37
C ARG A 263 15.38 -13.25 -5.32
N SER A 264 15.91 -12.47 -6.26
CA SER A 264 16.98 -12.88 -7.16
C SER A 264 18.14 -11.89 -7.05
N GLU A 265 19.36 -12.39 -7.23
CA GLU A 265 20.56 -11.57 -7.37
C GLU A 265 21.03 -11.66 -8.81
N ALA A 266 21.53 -10.55 -9.36
CA ALA A 266 22.06 -10.45 -10.72
C ALA A 266 23.54 -10.11 -10.73
#